data_AF-A0AAD5I9S2-F1
#
_entry.id   AF-A0AAD5I9S2-F1
#
_cell.length_a   1.000
_cell.length_b   1.000
_cell.length_c   1.000
_cell.angle_alpha   90.00
_cell.angle_beta   90.00
_cell.angle_gamma   90.00
#
_symmetry.space_group_name_H-M   'P 1'
#
loop_
_entity.id
_entity.type
_entity.pdbx_description
1 polymer ?
#
loop_
_entity_poly.entity_id
_entity_poly.type
_entity_poly.pdbx_seq_one_letter_code
_entity_poly.pdbx_strand_id
1 'polypeptide(L)'
;MYALPSHVEALPPMPDDGDRWSALHSWVMPTPSFLEFVTFSRMFADSLDALHTDSSKNNSCLLSSSELEKKNCYCRVLELLVNVWAYHSGRKMVYLDPISGSLEEQHSIEQREGFCWGKYFNITLLKSMDEDLAEAADDNDYPREKWLWPLTGEVHWQGIYEREREERYRFKMDKKRKTLAKLYERHKNGYPQKSLGR
;
A
#
# COMPACT_ATOMS: atom_id res chain seq x y z
N MET A 1 -1.01 8.30 14.09
CA MET A 1 -0.24 7.95 12.86
C MET A 1 1.03 7.24 13.31
N TYR A 2 1.32 6.09 12.72
CA TYR A 2 2.42 5.22 13.12
C TYR A 2 3.78 5.97 13.09
N ALA A 3 4.60 5.77 14.12
CA ALA A 3 5.94 6.37 14.32
C ALA A 3 6.01 7.92 14.52
N LEU A 4 4.90 8.65 14.60
CA LEU A 4 4.93 10.05 15.06
C LEU A 4 5.00 10.12 16.58
N PRO A 5 5.84 11.00 17.16
CA PRO A 5 5.81 11.27 18.59
C PRO A 5 4.42 11.72 19.04
N SER A 6 4.00 11.30 20.23
CA SER A 6 2.67 11.60 20.79
C SER A 6 2.37 13.09 20.99
N HIS A 7 3.39 13.96 20.92
CA HIS A 7 3.26 15.41 21.02
C HIS A 7 2.99 16.13 19.69
N VAL A 8 2.96 15.41 18.57
CA VAL A 8 2.66 16.00 17.26
C VAL A 8 1.13 16.10 17.12
N GLU A 9 0.58 17.27 17.44
CA GLU A 9 -0.86 17.53 17.44
C GLU A 9 -1.47 17.67 16.04
N ALA A 10 -0.65 17.93 15.02
CA ALA A 10 -1.13 18.12 13.65
C ALA A 10 -0.14 17.58 12.61
N LEU A 11 -0.70 17.16 11.46
CA LEU A 11 0.08 16.93 10.26
C LEU A 11 0.69 18.26 9.78
N PRO A 12 1.88 18.21 9.16
CA PRO A 12 2.52 19.42 8.69
C PRO A 12 1.66 20.04 7.59
N PRO A 13 1.39 21.35 7.67
CA PRO A 13 0.57 22.03 6.67
C PRO A 13 1.33 22.10 5.34
N MET A 14 0.59 22.03 4.22
CA MET A 14 1.14 22.42 2.93
C MET A 14 1.38 23.95 2.95
N PRO A 15 2.55 24.44 2.54
CA PRO A 15 2.82 25.88 2.52
C PRO A 15 1.95 26.61 1.49
N ASP A 16 1.71 27.89 1.77
CA ASP A 16 1.10 28.83 0.84
C ASP A 16 2.21 29.78 0.33
N ASP A 17 3.03 29.26 -0.59
CA ASP A 17 4.21 29.92 -1.17
C ASP A 17 3.96 30.47 -2.59
N GLY A 18 2.72 30.36 -3.09
CA GLY A 18 2.32 30.83 -4.43
C GLY A 18 2.65 29.85 -5.57
N ASP A 19 3.30 28.72 -5.25
CA ASP A 19 3.61 27.65 -6.20
C ASP A 19 2.39 26.75 -6.48
N ARG A 20 2.53 25.91 -7.50
CA ARG A 20 1.46 25.06 -8.03
C ARG A 20 1.52 23.66 -7.46
N TRP A 21 0.40 23.26 -6.87
CA TRP A 21 0.13 21.90 -6.42
C TRP A 21 -0.46 21.03 -7.52
N SER A 22 -0.27 19.72 -7.39
CA SER A 22 -0.88 18.76 -8.29
C SER A 22 -2.39 18.67 -8.04
N ALA A 23 -3.17 18.64 -9.13
CA ALA A 23 -4.63 18.57 -9.09
C ALA A 23 -5.14 17.59 -10.16
N LEU A 24 -6.36 17.08 -9.99
CA LEU A 24 -7.09 16.27 -10.98
C LEU A 24 -6.32 15.03 -11.47
N HIS A 25 -5.53 14.39 -10.59
CA HIS A 25 -4.73 13.20 -10.90
C HIS A 25 -3.75 13.33 -12.08
N SER A 26 -3.38 14.56 -12.44
CA SER A 26 -2.51 14.83 -13.59
C SER A 26 -1.05 14.90 -13.15
N TRP A 27 -0.47 13.75 -12.82
CA TRP A 27 0.92 13.62 -12.38
C TRP A 27 1.62 12.41 -12.99
N VAL A 28 2.93 12.55 -13.16
CA VAL A 28 3.82 11.50 -13.67
C VAL A 28 4.98 11.35 -12.70
N MET A 29 5.35 10.11 -12.40
CA MET A 29 6.50 9.81 -11.56
C MET A 29 7.19 8.52 -12.01
N PRO A 30 8.49 8.35 -11.72
CA PRO A 30 9.20 7.09 -11.96
C PRO A 30 8.54 5.91 -11.22
N THR A 31 8.68 4.69 -11.75
CA THR A 31 8.12 3.49 -11.12
C THR A 31 8.50 3.31 -9.64
N PRO A 32 9.76 3.53 -9.21
CA PRO A 32 10.11 3.42 -7.79
C PRO A 32 9.35 4.40 -6.90
N SER A 33 9.21 5.65 -7.37
CA SER A 33 8.43 6.70 -6.71
C SER A 33 6.97 6.31 -6.58
N PHE A 34 6.41 5.73 -7.64
CA PHE A 34 5.02 5.26 -7.64
C PHE A 34 4.79 4.16 -6.59
N LEU A 35 5.71 3.19 -6.48
CA LEU A 35 5.60 2.15 -5.47
C LEU A 35 5.67 2.69 -4.03
N GLU A 36 6.57 3.64 -3.78
CA GLU A 36 6.64 4.35 -2.49
C GLU A 36 5.34 5.09 -2.18
N PHE A 37 4.83 5.83 -3.17
CA PHE A 37 3.58 6.58 -3.04
C PHE A 37 2.38 5.67 -2.76
N VAL A 38 2.26 4.54 -3.47
CA VAL A 38 1.18 3.57 -3.26
C VAL A 38 1.26 2.98 -1.86
N THR A 39 2.47 2.59 -1.40
CA THR A 39 2.70 2.04 -0.05
C THR A 39 2.33 3.05 1.04
N PHE A 40 2.73 4.32 0.87
CA PHE A 40 2.30 5.39 1.75
C PHE A 40 0.78 5.59 1.74
N SER A 41 0.16 5.62 0.55
CA SER A 41 -1.26 5.93 0.39
C SER A 41 -2.18 4.90 1.06
N ARG A 42 -1.84 3.60 0.97
CA ARG A 42 -2.60 2.52 1.63
C ARG A 42 -2.57 2.66 3.16
N MET A 43 -1.39 2.91 3.73
CA MET A 43 -1.24 3.07 5.18
C MET A 43 -1.94 4.34 5.69
N PHE A 44 -1.89 5.41 4.90
CA PHE A 44 -2.63 6.64 5.22
C PHE A 44 -4.14 6.41 5.17
N ALA A 45 -4.65 5.73 4.14
CA ALA A 45 -6.07 5.42 4.02
C ALA A 45 -6.57 4.59 5.21
N ASP A 46 -5.81 3.57 5.63
CA ASP A 46 -6.10 2.80 6.85
C ASP A 46 -6.09 3.69 8.11
N SER A 47 -5.10 4.58 8.23
CA SER A 47 -5.02 5.52 9.34
C SER A 47 -6.18 6.51 9.37
N LEU A 48 -6.66 6.96 8.21
CA LEU A 48 -7.80 7.85 8.08
C LEU A 48 -9.11 7.14 8.45
N ASP A 49 -9.29 5.90 8.00
CA ASP A 49 -10.44 5.06 8.36
C ASP A 49 -10.49 4.80 9.87
N ALA A 50 -9.34 4.55 10.48
CA ALA A 50 -9.21 4.39 11.93
C ALA A 50 -9.78 5.58 12.72
N LEU A 51 -9.55 6.81 12.26
CA LEU A 51 -10.08 8.02 12.89
C LEU A 51 -11.61 8.14 12.79
N HIS A 52 -12.24 7.36 11.92
CA HIS A 52 -13.69 7.37 11.67
C HIS A 52 -14.45 6.31 12.49
N THR A 53 -13.78 5.48 13.30
CA THR A 53 -14.46 4.42 14.08
C THR A 53 -15.48 4.94 15.09
N ASP A 54 -15.30 6.16 15.63
CA ASP A 54 -16.23 6.79 16.60
C ASP A 54 -17.33 7.66 15.95
N SER A 55 -17.31 7.80 14.63
CA SER A 55 -18.25 8.63 13.89
C SER A 55 -19.55 7.87 13.62
N SER A 56 -20.64 8.26 14.29
CA SER A 56 -22.00 7.72 14.04
C SER A 56 -22.52 7.99 12.61
N LYS A 57 -21.78 8.74 11.79
CA LYS A 57 -22.12 9.07 10.40
C LYS A 57 -21.18 8.32 9.45
N ASN A 58 -21.47 7.05 9.18
CA ASN A 58 -20.70 6.17 8.28
C ASN A 58 -20.42 6.71 6.84
N ASN A 59 -20.96 7.87 6.44
CA ASN A 59 -20.96 8.37 5.05
C ASN A 59 -20.43 9.81 4.88
N SER A 60 -19.63 10.35 5.81
CA SER A 60 -19.05 11.70 5.65
C SER A 60 -17.55 11.70 5.38
N CYS A 61 -17.13 12.45 4.35
CA CYS A 61 -15.72 12.65 4.00
C CYS A 61 -15.04 13.63 4.96
N LEU A 62 -13.97 13.22 5.65
CA LEU A 62 -13.23 14.04 6.62
C LEU A 62 -12.41 15.16 5.95
N LEU A 63 -11.99 14.96 4.70
CA LEU A 63 -11.21 15.91 3.91
C LEU A 63 -12.09 16.87 3.09
N SER A 64 -13.41 16.82 3.29
CA SER A 64 -14.36 17.65 2.57
C SER A 64 -14.77 18.86 3.39
N SER A 65 -14.58 20.04 2.80
CA SER A 65 -15.04 21.33 3.31
C SER A 65 -16.39 21.75 2.70
N SER A 66 -16.76 21.22 1.52
CA SER A 66 -17.99 21.58 0.78
C SER A 66 -18.85 20.38 0.36
N GLU A 67 -20.14 20.60 0.11
CA GLU A 67 -21.08 19.55 -0.35
C GLU A 67 -20.65 18.86 -1.66
N LEU A 68 -19.95 19.59 -2.54
CA LEU A 68 -19.44 19.03 -3.80
C LEU A 68 -18.24 18.11 -3.55
N GLU A 69 -17.37 18.47 -2.61
CA GLU A 69 -16.21 17.66 -2.22
C GLU A 69 -16.65 16.37 -1.52
N LYS A 70 -17.77 16.39 -0.77
CA LYS A 70 -18.32 15.16 -0.15
C LYS A 70 -18.64 14.09 -1.20
N LYS A 71 -19.09 14.51 -2.39
CA LYS A 71 -19.41 13.59 -3.50
C LYS A 71 -18.17 13.02 -4.19
N ASN A 72 -17.02 13.71 -4.12
CA ASN A 72 -15.78 13.33 -4.81
C ASN A 72 -14.63 13.08 -3.82
N CYS A 73 -14.94 12.57 -2.62
CA CYS A 73 -14.00 12.43 -1.51
C CYS A 73 -12.70 11.73 -1.92
N TYR A 74 -12.80 10.60 -2.63
CA TYR A 74 -11.64 9.81 -3.05
C TYR A 74 -10.72 10.55 -4.03
N CYS A 75 -11.27 11.36 -4.94
CA CYS A 75 -10.46 12.17 -5.85
C CYS A 75 -9.64 13.19 -5.05
N ARG A 76 -10.26 13.83 -4.06
CA ARG A 76 -9.57 14.81 -3.21
C ARG A 76 -8.51 14.17 -2.31
N VAL A 77 -8.79 12.98 -1.78
CA VAL A 77 -7.85 12.22 -0.94
C VAL A 77 -6.55 11.97 -1.69
N LEU A 78 -6.62 11.44 -2.92
CA LEU A 78 -5.42 11.13 -3.69
C LEU A 78 -4.63 12.39 -4.10
N GLU A 79 -5.32 13.49 -4.44
CA GLU A 79 -4.67 14.79 -4.70
C GLU A 79 -3.88 15.28 -3.49
N LEU A 80 -4.48 15.23 -2.30
CA LEU A 80 -3.80 15.62 -1.08
C LEU A 80 -2.63 14.69 -0.78
N LEU A 81 -2.81 13.38 -0.94
CA LEU A 81 -1.78 12.41 -0.64
C LEU A 81 -0.54 12.56 -1.50
N VAL A 82 -0.70 12.76 -2.81
CA VAL A 82 0.46 12.90 -3.69
C VAL A 82 1.25 14.16 -3.38
N ASN A 83 0.55 15.27 -3.05
CA ASN A 83 1.18 16.54 -2.74
C ASN A 83 1.93 16.47 -1.40
N VAL A 84 1.30 15.92 -0.36
CA VAL A 84 1.92 15.68 0.95
C VAL A 84 3.13 14.76 0.78
N TRP A 85 2.97 13.63 0.09
CA TRP A 85 4.06 12.68 -0.15
C TRP A 85 5.21 13.35 -0.91
N ALA A 86 4.96 14.02 -2.03
CA ALA A 86 6.01 14.63 -2.86
C ALA A 86 6.76 15.75 -2.11
N TYR A 87 6.02 16.60 -1.39
CA TYR A 87 6.60 17.70 -0.64
C TYR A 87 7.48 17.19 0.51
N HIS A 88 6.94 16.32 1.35
CA HIS A 88 7.61 15.89 2.58
C HIS A 88 8.67 14.81 2.38
N SER A 89 8.59 14.03 1.30
CA SER A 89 9.67 13.11 0.92
C SER A 89 10.88 13.81 0.30
N GLY A 90 10.83 15.13 0.08
CA GLY A 90 11.93 15.91 -0.49
C GLY A 90 12.15 15.65 -1.98
N ARG A 91 11.10 15.25 -2.70
CA ARG A 91 11.18 15.00 -4.15
C ARG A 91 11.17 16.32 -4.91
N LYS A 92 11.94 16.39 -6.00
CA LYS A 92 11.86 17.51 -6.95
C LYS A 92 10.47 17.51 -7.59
N MET A 93 9.76 18.63 -7.49
CA MET A 93 8.43 18.83 -8.07
C MET A 93 8.57 19.76 -9.26
N VAL A 94 8.02 19.37 -10.41
CA VAL A 94 8.14 20.14 -11.66
C VAL A 94 6.77 20.27 -12.27
N TYR A 95 6.37 21.51 -12.52
CA TYR A 95 5.19 21.84 -13.31
C TYR A 95 5.53 21.75 -14.80
N LEU A 96 4.68 21.07 -15.56
CA LEU A 96 4.73 21.00 -17.01
C LEU A 96 3.55 21.81 -17.56
N ASP A 97 3.84 22.85 -18.34
CA ASP A 97 2.80 23.53 -19.11
C ASP A 97 2.40 22.65 -20.30
N PRO A 98 1.15 22.15 -20.37
CA PRO A 98 0.70 21.28 -21.45
C PRO A 98 0.61 22.00 -22.81
N ILE A 99 0.55 23.33 -22.83
CA ILE A 99 0.44 24.12 -24.06
C ILE A 99 1.83 24.43 -24.62
N SER A 100 2.71 25.00 -23.80
CA SER A 100 4.05 25.41 -24.23
C SER A 100 5.10 24.29 -24.13
N GLY A 101 4.85 23.26 -23.32
CA GLY A 101 5.83 22.24 -22.98
C GLY A 101 6.93 22.73 -22.03
N SER A 102 6.79 23.93 -21.46
CA SER A 102 7.78 24.48 -20.53
C SER A 102 7.76 23.72 -19.19
N LEU A 103 8.94 23.60 -18.59
CA LEU A 103 9.15 22.94 -17.30
C LEU A 103 9.62 23.96 -16.28
N GLU A 104 8.93 24.05 -15.16
CA GLU A 104 9.26 24.95 -14.06
C GLU A 104 9.31 24.16 -12.76
N GLU A 105 10.40 24.29 -12.01
CA GLU A 105 10.47 23.70 -10.68
C GLU A 105 9.50 24.42 -9.74
N GLN A 106 8.73 23.65 -8.99
CA GLN A 106 7.80 24.16 -7.96
C GLN A 106 8.27 23.65 -6.61
N HIS A 107 8.10 24.45 -5.57
CA HIS A 107 8.53 24.17 -4.21
C HIS A 107 9.99 23.70 -4.20
N SER A 108 10.94 24.59 -4.46
CA SER A 108 12.34 24.18 -4.61
C SER A 108 12.84 23.39 -3.39
N ILE A 109 13.73 22.42 -3.60
CA ILE A 109 14.21 21.57 -2.49
C ILE A 109 14.94 22.42 -1.43
N GLU A 110 15.67 23.44 -1.87
CA GLU A 110 16.42 24.36 -1.00
C GLU A 110 15.50 25.12 -0.04
N GLN A 111 14.33 25.57 -0.52
CA GLN A 111 13.33 26.25 0.32
C GLN A 111 12.63 25.30 1.31
N ARG A 112 12.67 23.99 1.05
CA ARG A 112 12.01 22.97 1.88
C ARG A 112 12.94 22.33 2.91
N GLU A 113 14.22 22.68 2.90
CA GLU A 113 15.19 22.14 3.84
C GLU A 113 14.77 22.44 5.28
N GLY A 114 14.71 21.41 6.14
CA GLY A 114 14.22 21.51 7.52
C GLY A 114 12.69 21.40 7.69
N PHE A 115 11.91 21.62 6.64
CA PHE A 115 10.44 21.43 6.65
C PHE A 115 10.02 20.06 6.10
N CYS A 116 10.88 19.41 5.30
CA CYS A 116 10.65 18.05 4.83
C CYS A 116 10.66 17.04 5.98
N TRP A 117 9.80 16.03 5.85
CA TRP A 117 9.64 14.95 6.82
C TRP A 117 10.26 13.65 6.29
N GLY A 118 11.37 13.76 5.56
CA GLY A 118 11.96 12.67 4.79
C GLY A 118 12.24 11.41 5.60
N LYS A 119 12.51 11.52 6.91
CA LYS A 119 12.66 10.38 7.81
C LYS A 119 11.43 9.45 7.85
N TYR A 120 10.22 10.00 7.71
CA TYR A 120 8.96 9.24 7.75
C TYR A 120 8.55 8.71 6.37
N PHE A 121 9.15 9.22 5.30
CA PHE A 121 8.92 8.79 3.92
C PHE A 121 10.05 7.90 3.38
N ASN A 122 10.90 7.38 4.27
CA ASN A 122 11.94 6.45 3.89
C ASN A 122 11.32 5.12 3.43
N ILE A 123 11.69 4.64 2.24
CA ILE A 123 11.15 3.40 1.68
C ILE A 123 11.34 2.18 2.59
N THR A 124 12.47 2.09 3.30
CA THR A 124 12.74 0.98 4.23
C THR A 124 11.80 1.03 5.42
N LEU A 125 11.53 2.24 5.93
CA LEU A 125 10.57 2.43 7.03
C LEU A 125 9.15 2.09 6.57
N LEU A 126 8.70 2.63 5.43
CA LEU A 126 7.38 2.35 4.87
C LEU A 126 7.16 0.86 4.62
N LYS A 127 8.19 0.17 4.11
CA LYS A 127 8.14 -1.29 3.91
C LYS A 127 8.05 -2.07 5.21
N SER A 128 8.89 -1.76 6.20
CA SER A 128 8.82 -2.39 7.51
C SER A 128 7.44 -2.25 8.13
N MET A 129 6.85 -1.06 8.05
CA MET A 129 5.51 -0.84 8.59
C MET A 129 4.41 -1.58 7.80
N ASP A 130 4.53 -1.69 6.47
CA ASP A 130 3.59 -2.47 5.65
C ASP A 130 3.72 -3.98 5.93
N GLU A 131 4.93 -4.46 6.24
CA GLU A 131 5.20 -5.84 6.67
C GLU A 131 4.62 -6.12 8.07
N ASP A 132 4.82 -5.22 9.04
CA ASP A 132 4.26 -5.36 10.40
C ASP A 132 2.72 -5.48 10.38
N LEU A 133 2.06 -4.68 9.52
CA LEU A 133 0.60 -4.76 9.34
C LEU A 133 0.18 -6.07 8.66
N ALA A 134 1.02 -6.61 7.77
CA ALA A 134 0.75 -7.88 7.11
C ALA A 134 0.87 -9.07 8.05
N GLU A 135 1.87 -9.06 8.93
CA GLU A 135 2.02 -10.06 9.99
C GLU A 135 0.80 -10.03 10.93
N ALA A 136 0.40 -8.85 11.42
CA ALA A 136 -0.76 -8.70 12.30
C ALA A 136 -2.06 -9.23 11.67
N ALA A 137 -2.26 -9.01 10.37
CA ALA A 137 -3.43 -9.52 9.66
C ALA A 137 -3.42 -11.03 9.48
N ASP A 138 -2.25 -11.61 9.20
CA ASP A 138 -2.09 -13.05 9.09
C ASP A 138 -2.35 -13.76 10.43
N ASP A 139 -1.99 -13.12 11.55
CA ASP A 139 -2.22 -13.64 12.91
C ASP A 139 -3.64 -13.40 13.44
N ASN A 140 -4.50 -12.73 12.66
CA ASN A 140 -5.81 -12.21 13.09
C ASN A 140 -5.74 -11.29 14.32
N ASP A 141 -4.60 -10.60 14.53
CA ASP A 141 -4.41 -9.61 15.58
C ASP A 141 -4.92 -8.24 15.11
N TYR A 142 -6.24 -8.17 14.90
CA TYR A 142 -6.87 -6.97 14.38
C TYR A 142 -6.84 -5.85 15.43
N PRO A 143 -6.22 -4.70 15.13
CA PRO A 143 -6.17 -3.59 16.08
C PRO A 143 -7.56 -2.99 16.36
N ARG A 144 -8.54 -3.21 15.45
CA ARG A 144 -9.89 -2.65 15.48
C ARG A 144 -10.89 -3.60 14.81
N GLU A 145 -12.18 -3.50 15.17
CA GLU A 145 -13.27 -4.28 14.58
C GLU A 145 -13.49 -3.97 13.09
N LYS A 146 -13.29 -2.71 12.68
CA LYS A 146 -13.17 -2.31 11.28
C LYS A 146 -11.72 -2.01 10.99
N TRP A 147 -11.15 -2.75 10.04
CA TRP A 147 -9.80 -2.57 9.58
C TRP A 147 -9.76 -2.65 8.06
N LEU A 148 -9.34 -1.55 7.43
CA LEU A 148 -9.36 -1.42 5.97
C LEU A 148 -8.15 -2.11 5.34
N TRP A 149 -7.01 -2.13 6.02
CA TRP A 149 -5.89 -3.02 5.68
C TRP A 149 -6.32 -4.48 5.97
N PRO A 150 -6.11 -5.49 5.08
CA PRO A 150 -5.38 -5.51 3.79
C PRO A 150 -6.18 -5.09 2.56
N LEU A 151 -7.48 -4.83 2.69
CA LEU A 151 -8.39 -4.63 1.55
C LEU A 151 -7.97 -3.45 0.65
N THR A 152 -7.07 -2.58 1.11
CA THR A 152 -6.44 -1.50 0.36
C THR A 152 -5.51 -1.96 -0.78
N GLY A 153 -5.18 -3.25 -0.89
CA GLY A 153 -4.45 -3.81 -2.03
C GLY A 153 -3.58 -5.02 -1.68
N GLU A 154 -2.93 -5.60 -2.69
CA GLU A 154 -2.03 -6.74 -2.45
C GLU A 154 -0.78 -6.32 -1.67
N VAL A 155 -0.44 -7.13 -0.66
CA VAL A 155 0.77 -6.98 0.15
C VAL A 155 1.60 -8.24 0.01
N HIS A 156 2.88 -8.04 -0.30
CA HIS A 156 3.85 -9.11 -0.46
C HIS A 156 4.88 -8.96 0.66
N TRP A 157 4.86 -9.86 1.64
CA TRP A 157 5.80 -9.86 2.77
C TRP A 157 6.48 -11.22 2.92
N GLN A 158 7.56 -11.25 3.70
CA GLN A 158 8.42 -12.44 3.84
C GLN A 158 7.67 -13.70 4.28
N GLY A 159 6.70 -13.58 5.19
CA GLY A 159 5.92 -14.72 5.67
C GLY A 159 4.99 -15.34 4.62
N ILE A 160 4.49 -14.56 3.65
CA ILE A 160 3.77 -15.13 2.48
C ILE A 160 4.72 -16.02 1.67
N TYR A 161 5.95 -15.56 1.41
CA TYR A 161 6.95 -16.35 0.68
C TYR A 161 7.31 -17.64 1.43
N GLU A 162 7.46 -17.57 2.75
CA GLU A 162 7.76 -18.74 3.58
C GLU A 162 6.60 -19.74 3.57
N ARG A 163 5.36 -19.28 3.72
CA ARG A 163 4.14 -20.10 3.65
C ARG A 163 3.99 -20.78 2.30
N GLU A 164 4.13 -20.04 1.19
CA GLU A 164 4.09 -20.61 -0.15
C GLU A 164 5.19 -21.66 -0.35
N ARG A 165 6.39 -21.39 0.18
CA ARG A 165 7.52 -22.31 0.09
C ARG A 165 7.19 -23.60 0.84
N GLU A 166 6.68 -23.53 2.06
CA GLU A 166 6.27 -24.69 2.85
C GLU A 166 5.16 -25.49 2.17
N GLU A 167 4.16 -24.84 1.59
CA GLU A 167 3.11 -25.47 0.79
C GLU A 167 3.66 -26.25 -0.39
N ARG A 168 4.58 -25.65 -1.15
CA ARG A 168 5.27 -26.33 -2.25
C ARG A 168 6.04 -27.55 -1.75
N TYR A 169 6.70 -27.47 -0.59
CA TYR A 169 7.36 -28.61 0.03
C TYR A 169 6.37 -29.72 0.44
N ARG A 170 5.25 -29.36 1.09
CA ARG A 170 4.18 -30.31 1.47
C ARG A 170 3.63 -31.03 0.25
N PHE A 171 3.31 -30.30 -0.82
CA PHE A 171 2.83 -30.87 -2.07
C PHE A 171 3.86 -31.83 -2.70
N LYS A 172 5.14 -31.47 -2.69
CA LYS A 172 6.24 -32.32 -3.18
C LYS A 172 6.34 -33.64 -2.39
N MET A 173 6.20 -33.58 -1.07
CA MET A 173 6.25 -34.76 -0.20
C MET A 173 5.02 -35.66 -0.39
N ASP A 174 3.83 -35.08 -0.51
CA ASP A 174 2.61 -35.84 -0.82
C ASP A 174 2.70 -36.53 -2.19
N LYS A 175 3.18 -35.82 -3.22
CA LYS A 175 3.45 -36.40 -4.55
C LYS A 175 4.42 -37.58 -4.47
N LYS A 176 5.50 -37.46 -3.68
CA LYS A 176 6.45 -38.57 -3.45
C LYS A 176 5.76 -39.77 -2.77
N ARG A 177 4.98 -39.54 -1.72
CA ARG A 177 4.22 -40.60 -1.02
C ARG A 177 3.25 -41.31 -1.96
N LYS A 178 2.46 -40.56 -2.74
CA LYS A 178 1.52 -41.11 -3.74
C LYS A 178 2.24 -41.92 -4.83
N THR A 179 3.40 -41.46 -5.30
CA THR A 179 4.20 -42.21 -6.28
C THR A 179 4.75 -43.51 -5.70
N LEU A 180 5.28 -43.49 -4.47
CA LEU A 180 5.74 -44.69 -3.77
C LEU A 180 4.61 -45.69 -3.55
N ALA A 181 3.45 -45.23 -3.10
CA ALA A 181 2.26 -46.08 -2.93
C ALA A 181 1.83 -46.71 -4.27
N LYS A 182 1.79 -45.93 -5.37
CA LYS A 182 1.50 -46.45 -6.71
C LYS A 182 2.52 -47.49 -7.18
N LEU A 183 3.81 -47.30 -6.89
CA LEU A 183 4.86 -48.27 -7.22
C LEU A 183 4.69 -49.56 -6.42
N TYR A 184 4.41 -49.45 -5.13
CA TYR A 184 4.17 -50.61 -4.27
C TYR A 184 2.95 -51.41 -4.73
N GLU A 185 1.84 -50.74 -5.04
CA GLU A 185 0.65 -51.37 -5.61
C GLU A 185 0.94 -52.06 -6.95
N ARG A 186 1.74 -51.47 -7.84
CA ARG A 186 2.17 -52.12 -9.09
C ARG A 186 3.03 -53.36 -8.86
N HIS A 187 3.90 -53.34 -7.86
CA HIS A 187 4.71 -54.51 -7.52
C HIS A 187 3.87 -55.63 -6.91
N LYS A 188 2.86 -55.30 -6.10
CA LYS A 188 2.01 -56.28 -5.41
C LYS A 188 0.94 -56.87 -6.34
N ASN A 189 0.29 -56.04 -7.13
CA ASN A 189 -0.91 -56.39 -7.91
C ASN A 189 -0.68 -56.38 -9.43
N GLY A 190 0.54 -56.09 -9.90
CA GLY A 190 0.86 -55.92 -11.31
C GLY A 190 0.37 -54.59 -11.89
N TYR A 191 0.60 -54.37 -13.19
CA TYR A 191 -0.04 -53.24 -13.88
C TYR A 191 -1.54 -53.52 -14.02
N PRO A 192 -2.44 -52.63 -13.57
CA PRO A 192 -3.86 -52.77 -13.85
C PRO A 192 -4.06 -52.63 -15.37
N GLN A 193 -4.14 -53.76 -16.06
CA GLN A 193 -4.53 -53.79 -17.47
C GLN A 193 -6.02 -53.51 -17.54
N LYS A 194 -6.39 -52.39 -18.19
CA LYS A 194 -7.76 -52.26 -18.69
C LYS A 194 -7.91 -53.28 -19.82
N SER A 195 -8.91 -54.16 -19.72
CA SER A 195 -9.25 -55.05 -20.83
C SER A 195 -9.53 -54.19 -22.07
N LEU A 196 -8.89 -54.54 -23.19
CA LEU A 196 -9.21 -53.97 -24.48
C LEU A 196 -10.50 -54.66 -24.94
N GLY A 197 -11.65 -54.08 -24.58
CA GLY A 197 -12.97 -54.63 -24.86
C GLY A 197 -13.61 -55.32 -23.66
N ARG A 198 -14.92 -55.53 -23.76
CA ARG A 198 -15.73 -56.28 -22.80
C ARG A 198 -15.09 -57.62 -22.45
#